data_AF-A0A3D0S8F3-F1
#
_entry.id   AF-A0A3D0S8F3-F1
#
_cell.length_a   1.000
_cell.length_b   1.000
_cell.length_c   1.000
_cell.angle_alpha   90.00
_cell.angle_beta   90.00
_cell.angle_gamma   90.00
#
_symmetry.space_group_name_H-M   'P 1'
#
loop_
_entity.id
_entity.type
_entity.pdbx_description
1 polymer ?
#
loop_
_entity_poly.entity_id
_entity_poly.type
_entity_poly.pdbx_seq_one_letter_code
_entity_poly.pdbx_strand_id
1 'polypeptide(L)' 'MTLTQETYGELEEIAARYPEARSGLLPMLHLVQSVEGRITPEGIEACAGILGISAAEVSGVATFYTMY' A
#
# COMPACT_ATOMS: atom_id res chain seq x y z
N MET A 1 6.93 14.19 -0.50
CA MET A 1 7.88 13.46 -1.36
C MET A 1 7.05 12.44 -2.10
N THR A 2 7.24 12.28 -3.41
CA THR A 2 6.48 11.38 -4.29
C THR A 2 7.02 9.95 -4.19
N LEU A 3 6.20 8.93 -4.45
CA LEU A 3 6.65 7.54 -4.52
C LEU A 3 7.77 7.38 -5.57
N THR A 4 8.86 6.73 -5.18
CA THR A 4 9.99 6.48 -6.09
C THR A 4 9.93 5.06 -6.64
N GLN A 5 10.70 4.78 -7.69
CA GLN A 5 10.81 3.43 -8.26
C GLN A 5 11.32 2.41 -7.22
N GLU A 6 12.14 2.85 -6.25
CA GLU A 6 12.57 2.03 -5.11
C GLU A 6 11.38 1.62 -4.24
N THR A 7 10.51 2.57 -3.87
CA THR A 7 9.30 2.28 -3.08
C THR A 7 8.36 1.31 -3.79
N TYR A 8 8.21 1.41 -5.12
CA TYR A 8 7.44 0.44 -5.89
C TYR A 8 8.03 -0.98 -5.80
N GLY A 9 9.37 -1.11 -5.88
CA GLY A 9 10.02 -2.41 -5.71
C GLY A 9 9.81 -2.99 -4.31
N GLU A 10 9.93 -2.17 -3.26
CA GLU A 10 9.66 -2.60 -1.88
C GLU A 10 8.20 -3.05 -1.69
N LEU A 11 7.24 -2.35 -2.30
CA LEU A 11 5.83 -2.74 -2.28
C LEU A 11 5.60 -4.11 -2.97
N GLU A 12 6.24 -4.36 -4.10
CA GLU A 12 6.19 -5.65 -4.80
C GLU A 12 6.83 -6.78 -3.96
N GLU A 13 7.96 -6.50 -3.30
CA GLU A 13 8.59 -7.45 -2.38
C GLU A 13 7.70 -7.77 -1.18
N ILE A 14 7.00 -6.77 -0.62
CA ILE A 14 6.03 -6.99 0.45
C ILE A 14 4.91 -7.90 -0.05
N ALA A 15 4.33 -7.60 -1.22
CA ALA A 15 3.25 -8.40 -1.80
C ALA A 15 3.67 -9.86 -2.02
N ALA A 16 4.90 -10.09 -2.52
CA ALA A 16 5.43 -11.43 -2.79
C ALA A 16 5.63 -12.30 -1.54
N ARG A 17 5.67 -11.72 -0.33
CA ARG A 17 5.80 -12.46 0.93
C ARG A 17 4.51 -13.16 1.36
N TYR A 18 3.37 -12.79 0.76
CA TYR A 18 2.06 -13.32 1.14
C TYR A 18 1.48 -14.22 0.05
N PRO A 19 1.00 -15.43 0.40
CA PRO A 19 0.33 -16.30 -0.56
C PRO A 19 -1.00 -15.72 -1.05
N GLU A 20 -1.65 -14.88 -0.24
CA GLU A 20 -2.84 -14.13 -0.60
C GLU A 20 -2.49 -12.65 -0.75
N ALA A 21 -2.67 -12.09 -1.94
CA ALA A 21 -2.30 -10.71 -2.25
C ALA A 21 -2.86 -9.69 -1.24
N ARG A 22 -4.15 -9.81 -0.88
CA ARG A 22 -4.82 -8.90 0.07
C ARG A 22 -4.11 -8.85 1.44
N SER A 23 -3.46 -9.93 1.86
CA SER A 23 -2.76 -10.00 3.16
C SER A 23 -1.52 -9.08 3.21
N GLY A 24 -0.98 -8.66 2.06
CA GLY A 24 0.11 -7.68 1.97
C GLY A 24 -0.32 -6.22 2.16
N LEU A 25 -1.63 -5.94 2.22
CA LEU A 25 -2.12 -4.56 2.19
C LEU A 25 -1.70 -3.71 3.39
N LEU A 26 -1.80 -4.24 4.61
CA LEU A 26 -1.40 -3.50 5.81
C LEU A 26 0.10 -3.11 5.80
N PRO A 27 1.05 -4.03 5.60
CA PRO A 27 2.46 -3.65 5.54
C PRO A 27 2.79 -2.69 4.39
N MET A 28 2.09 -2.77 3.25
CA MET A 28 2.24 -1.82 2.15
C MET A 28 1.77 -0.40 2.55
N LEU A 29 0.64 -0.28 3.25
CA LEU A 29 0.16 1.01 3.75
C LEU A 29 1.11 1.61 4.80
N HIS A 30 1.73 0.78 5.65
CA HIS A 30 2.79 1.23 6.56
C HIS A 30 4.01 1.78 5.81
N LEU A 31 4.43 1.12 4.73
CA LEU A 31 5.54 1.62 3.92
C LEU A 31 5.20 2.98 3.27
N VAL A 32 4.03 3.09 2.62
CA VAL A 32 3.56 4.35 2.02
C VAL A 32 3.55 5.48 3.06
N GLN A 33 2.96 5.24 4.24
CA GLN A 33 2.91 6.23 5.31
C GLN A 33 4.30 6.61 5.81
N SER A 34 5.23 5.64 5.91
CA SER A 34 6.62 5.90 6.33
C SER A 34 7.38 6.76 5.33
N VAL A 35 7.17 6.57 4.03
CA VAL A 35 7.87 7.29 2.95
C VAL A 35 7.28 8.69 2.74
N GLU A 36 5.95 8.80 2.72
CA GLU A 36 5.27 10.05 2.38
C GLU A 36 4.77 10.83 3.61
N GLY A 37 4.90 10.27 4.81
CA GLY A 37 4.41 10.84 6.08
C GLY A 37 2.89 10.73 6.28
N ARG A 38 2.17 10.18 5.29
CA ARG A 38 0.71 9.93 5.31
C ARG A 38 0.35 8.96 4.19
N ILE A 39 -0.84 8.37 4.25
CA ILE A 39 -1.40 7.63 3.12
C ILE A 39 -1.93 8.64 2.09
N THR A 40 -1.35 8.65 0.89
CA THR A 40 -1.77 9.51 -0.22
C THR A 40 -2.64 8.76 -1.23
N PRO A 41 -3.38 9.47 -2.11
CA PRO A 41 -4.09 8.84 -3.22
C PRO A 41 -3.15 8.03 -4.14
N GLU A 42 -1.93 8.50 -4.35
CA GLU A 42 -0.93 7.80 -5.16
C GLU A 42 -0.52 6.47 -4.52
N GLY A 43 -0.29 6.47 -3.20
CA GLY A 43 -0.03 5.24 -2.43
C GLY A 43 -1.19 4.24 -2.44
N ILE A 44 -2.43 4.73 -2.41
CA ILE A 44 -3.64 3.91 -2.54
C ILE A 44 -3.67 3.21 -3.91
N GLU A 45 -3.46 3.96 -4.99
CA GLU A 45 -3.44 3.42 -6.36
C GLU A 45 -2.28 2.44 -6.56
N ALA A 46 -1.10 2.74 -6.02
CA ALA A 46 0.05 1.84 -6.07
C ALA A 46 -0.26 0.49 -5.40
N CYS A 47 -0.83 0.51 -4.20
CA CYS A 47 -1.21 -0.71 -3.48
C CYS A 47 -2.30 -1.49 -4.23
N ALA A 48 -3.30 -0.79 -4.75
CA ALA A 48 -4.39 -1.39 -5.52
C ALA A 48 -3.87 -2.10 -6.78
N GLY A 49 -2.99 -1.44 -7.53
CA GLY A 49 -2.39 -1.98 -8.75
C GLY A 49 -1.54 -3.21 -8.49
N ILE A 50 -0.68 -3.18 -7.47
CA ILE A 50 0.22 -4.30 -7.14
C ILE A 50 -0.57 -5.51 -6.61
N LEU A 51 -1.58 -5.28 -5.76
CA LEU A 51 -2.38 -6.36 -5.16
C LEU A 51 -3.52 -6.85 -6.06
N GLY A 52 -3.80 -6.17 -7.16
CA GLY A 52 -4.90 -6.50 -8.08
C GLY A 52 -6.29 -6.31 -7.46
N ILE A 53 -6.43 -5.35 -6.54
CA ILE A 53 -7.69 -5.00 -5.87
C ILE A 53 -8.12 -3.57 -6.23
N SER A 54 -9.32 -3.16 -5.82
CA SER A 54 -9.80 -1.80 -6.09
C SER A 54 -9.20 -0.77 -5.13
N ALA A 55 -8.98 0.45 -5.61
CA ALA A 55 -8.59 1.59 -4.78
C ALA A 55 -9.61 1.87 -3.65
N ALA A 56 -10.89 1.60 -3.89
CA ALA A 56 -11.94 1.71 -2.87
C ALA A 56 -11.75 0.72 -1.71
N GLU A 57 -11.32 -0.51 -2.01
CA GLU A 57 -11.01 -1.51 -0.99
C GLU A 57 -9.79 -1.10 -0.15
N VAL A 58 -8.74 -0.61 -0.81
CA VAL A 58 -7.55 -0.08 -0.14
C VAL A 58 -7.90 1.11 0.76
N SER A 59 -8.68 2.06 0.25
CA SER A 59 -9.13 3.24 1.00
C SER A 59 -10.00 2.86 2.21
N GLY A 60 -10.86 1.84 2.07
CA GLY A 60 -11.65 1.30 3.17
C GLY A 60 -10.77 0.78 4.31
N VAL A 61 -9.70 0.02 3.98
CA VAL A 61 -8.74 -0.49 4.97
C VAL A 61 -7.95 0.65 5.61
N ALA A 62 -7.43 1.58 4.80
CA ALA A 62 -6.67 2.73 5.31
C ALA A 62 -7.49 3.59 6.29
N THR A 63 -8.80 3.71 6.08
CA THR A 63 -9.69 4.49 6.97
C THR A 63 -10.10 3.69 8.22
N PHE A 64 -10.24 2.36 8.11
CA PHE A 64 -10.66 1.51 9.22
C PHE A 64 -9.57 1.31 10.27
N TYR A 65 -8.31 1.24 9.83
CA TYR A 65 -7.17 1.15 10.73
C TYR A 65 -6.70 2.57 11.08
N THR A 66 -7.20 3.13 12.18
CA THR A 66 -6.77 4.43 12.75
C THR A 66 -5.33 4.45 13.26
N MET A 67 -4.51 3.45 12.92
CA MET A 67 -3.08 3.41 13.20
C MET A 67 -2.25 4.23 12.19
N TYR A 68 -2.89 4.82 11.18
CA TYR A 68 -2.28 5.58 10.07
C TYR A 68 -2.63 7.07 10.05
#